data_AF-A0A357V1T2-F1
#
_entry.id   AF-A0A357V1T2-F1
#
_cell.length_a   1.000
_cell.length_b   1.000
_cell.length_c   1.000
_cell.angle_alpha   90.00
_cell.angle_beta   90.00
_cell.angle_gamma   90.00
#
_symmetry.space_group_name_H-M   'P 1'
#
loop_
_entity.id
_entity.type
_entity.pdbx_description
1 polymer ?
#
loop_
_entity_poly.entity_id
_entity_poly.type
_entity_poly.pdbx_seq_one_letter_code
_entity_poly.pdbx_strand_id
1 'polypeptide(L)'
;MMEDRVAAIRAGTAPEMVWLLEHPPLYTAGTSADPAELTDPDRFPVHKTGRGGRYTYHGPGQRVGYVMLDLKRRGEDVRAFVCDLENWIIQALARFNVTGERRDG
;
A
#
# COMPACT_ATOMS: atom_id res chain seq x y z
N MET A 1 -14.60 -9.77 -0.34
CA MET A 1 -13.61 -8.84 0.25
C MET A 1 -12.30 -8.85 -0.55
N MET A 2 -11.32 -8.02 -0.21
CA MET A 2 -10.00 -7.97 -0.88
C MET A 2 -9.31 -9.34 -0.95
N GLU A 3 -9.40 -10.13 0.13
CA GLU A 3 -8.82 -11.46 0.23
C GLU A 3 -9.38 -12.42 -0.83
N ASP A 4 -10.70 -12.41 -1.05
CA ASP A 4 -11.34 -13.20 -2.12
C ASP A 4 -10.82 -12.81 -3.49
N ARG A 5 -10.60 -11.50 -3.72
CA ARG A 5 -10.05 -11.02 -4.99
C ARG A 5 -8.62 -11.53 -5.19
N VAL A 6 -7.78 -11.44 -4.16
CA VAL A 6 -6.40 -11.96 -4.20
C VAL A 6 -6.38 -13.48 -4.41
N ALA A 7 -7.27 -14.22 -3.74
CA ALA A 7 -7.39 -15.66 -3.90
C ALA A 7 -7.82 -16.04 -5.33
N ALA A 8 -8.80 -15.34 -5.91
CA ALA A 8 -9.24 -15.57 -7.28
C ALA A 8 -8.16 -15.23 -8.31
N ILE A 9 -7.40 -14.15 -8.10
CA ILE A 9 -6.23 -13.81 -8.93
C ILE A 9 -5.20 -14.94 -8.89
N ARG A 10 -4.84 -15.42 -7.69
CA ARG A 10 -3.89 -16.53 -7.51
C ARG A 10 -4.38 -17.83 -8.16
N ALA A 11 -5.69 -18.10 -8.10
CA ALA A 11 -6.30 -19.24 -8.76
C ALA A 11 -6.44 -19.08 -10.28
N GLY A 12 -6.11 -17.91 -10.83
CA GLY A 12 -6.27 -17.59 -12.26
C GLY A 12 -7.72 -17.43 -12.71
N THR A 13 -8.67 -17.30 -11.78
CA THR A 13 -10.11 -17.18 -12.05
C THR A 13 -10.60 -15.74 -12.09
N ALA A 14 -9.74 -14.78 -11.73
CA ALA A 14 -10.00 -13.34 -11.86
C ALA A 14 -8.77 -12.60 -12.38
N PRO A 15 -8.94 -11.48 -13.11
CA PRO A 15 -7.81 -10.66 -13.54
C PRO A 15 -7.21 -9.88 -12.37
N GLU A 16 -5.95 -9.47 -12.52
CA GLU A 16 -5.30 -8.52 -11.62
C GLU A 16 -6.11 -7.22 -11.49
N MET A 17 -5.92 -6.49 -10.40
CA MET A 17 -6.77 -5.34 -10.08
C MET A 17 -6.06 -4.29 -9.24
N VAL A 18 -6.32 -3.02 -9.55
CA VAL A 18 -5.92 -1.89 -8.72
C VAL A 18 -7.16 -1.23 -8.16
N TRP A 19 -7.23 -1.07 -6.84
CA TRP A 19 -8.24 -0.22 -6.20
C TRP A 19 -7.64 1.12 -5.84
N LEU A 20 -8.35 2.19 -6.19
CA LEU A 20 -8.03 3.56 -5.83
C LEU A 20 -9.17 4.10 -4.96
N LEU A 21 -8.88 4.39 -3.70
CA LEU A 21 -9.92 4.79 -2.73
C LEU A 21 -9.35 5.76 -1.69
N GLU A 22 -10.20 6.13 -0.74
CA GLU A 22 -9.85 6.90 0.45
C GLU A 22 -10.48 6.21 1.67
N HIS A 23 -9.87 6.38 2.83
CA HIS A 23 -10.38 5.86 4.10
C HIS A 23 -10.89 6.99 4.99
N PRO A 24 -11.83 6.72 5.91
CA PRO A 24 -11.99 7.57 7.08
C PRO A 24 -10.69 7.62 7.89
N PRO A 25 -10.49 8.62 8.76
CA PRO A 25 -9.28 8.73 9.58
C PRO A 25 -8.99 7.45 10.37
N LEU A 26 -7.83 6.84 10.15
CA LEU A 26 -7.39 5.62 10.83
C LEU A 26 -5.86 5.48 10.81
N TYR A 27 -5.35 4.60 11.68
CA TYR A 27 -3.99 4.09 11.61
C TYR A 27 -3.98 2.62 11.19
N THR A 28 -2.96 2.23 10.42
CA THR A 28 -2.59 0.82 10.28
C THR A 28 -1.26 0.56 10.97
N ALA A 29 -1.16 -0.56 11.68
CA ALA A 29 0.06 -1.08 12.27
C ALA A 29 0.63 -2.16 11.35
N GLY A 30 1.84 -1.94 10.82
CA GLY A 30 2.57 -2.97 10.09
C GLY A 30 3.33 -3.91 11.02
N THR A 31 4.08 -4.85 10.43
CA THR A 31 4.75 -5.94 11.17
C THR A 31 5.84 -5.47 12.14
N SER A 32 6.38 -4.27 11.98
CA SER A 32 7.44 -3.71 12.85
C SER A 32 6.97 -2.54 13.70
N ALA A 33 5.65 -2.36 13.87
CA ALA A 33 5.09 -1.29 14.67
C ALA A 33 5.27 -1.54 16.18
N ASP A 34 5.84 -0.56 16.89
CA ASP A 34 5.98 -0.57 18.36
C ASP A 34 4.88 0.30 18.99
N PRO A 35 3.97 -0.26 19.81
CA PRO A 35 2.93 0.51 20.51
C PRO A 35 3.41 1.79 21.21
N ALA A 36 4.65 1.84 21.67
CA ALA A 36 5.22 3.03 22.33
C ALA A 36 5.40 4.24 21.39
N GLU A 37 5.41 4.03 20.07
CA GLU A 37 5.53 5.10 19.07
C GLU A 37 4.22 5.86 18.85
N LEU A 38 3.09 5.34 19.35
CA LEU A 38 1.77 5.94 19.14
C LEU A 38 1.41 6.86 20.32
N THR A 39 1.50 8.17 20.10
CA THR A 39 1.31 9.19 21.16
C THR A 39 -0.12 9.26 21.69
N ASP A 40 -1.12 9.06 20.83
CA ASP A 40 -2.55 9.14 21.17
C ASP A 40 -3.30 7.96 20.52
N PRO A 41 -3.20 6.76 21.12
CA PRO A 41 -3.68 5.53 20.50
C PRO A 41 -5.21 5.46 20.37
N ASP A 42 -5.94 6.26 21.15
CA ASP A 42 -7.40 6.25 21.18
C ASP A 42 -8.03 7.30 20.24
N ARG A 43 -7.22 8.18 19.64
CA ARG A 43 -7.70 9.23 18.74
C ARG A 43 -8.35 8.71 17.47
N PHE A 44 -7.82 7.64 16.90
CA PHE A 44 -8.31 7.04 15.66
C PHE A 44 -8.28 5.51 15.74
N PRO A 45 -9.17 4.80 15.03
CA PRO A 45 -9.11 3.35 14.95
C PRO A 45 -7.75 2.86 14.45
N VAL A 46 -7.19 1.86 15.14
CA VAL A 46 -5.91 1.23 14.78
C VAL A 46 -6.17 -0.19 14.30
N HIS A 47 -5.77 -0.48 13.07
CA HIS A 47 -5.91 -1.81 12.46
C HIS A 47 -4.54 -2.47 12.31
N LYS A 48 -4.36 -3.67 12.89
CA LYS A 48 -3.19 -4.50 12.62
C LYS A 48 -3.26 -5.09 11.22
N THR A 49 -2.12 -5.08 10.53
CA THR A 49 -2.04 -5.52 9.13
C THR A 49 -0.77 -6.35 8.93
N GLY A 50 -0.74 -7.15 7.84
CA GLY A 50 0.44 -7.92 7.45
C GLY A 50 1.46 -7.14 6.62
N ARG A 51 1.29 -5.83 6.39
CA ARG A 51 2.25 -5.05 5.60
C ARG A 51 3.53 -4.81 6.39
N GLY A 52 4.63 -4.62 5.67
CA GLY A 52 5.88 -4.15 6.27
C GLY A 52 5.77 -2.73 6.83
N GLY A 53 6.75 -2.37 7.66
CA GLY A 53 6.90 -1.03 8.22
C GLY A 53 6.11 -0.82 9.52
N ARG A 54 6.20 0.42 10.02
CA ARG A 54 5.64 0.86 11.30
C ARG A 54 4.22 1.40 11.13
N TYR A 55 3.74 2.24 12.04
CA TYR A 55 2.44 2.91 11.90
C TYR A 55 2.38 3.82 10.67
N THR A 56 1.21 3.89 10.03
CA THR A 56 0.92 4.90 9.02
C THR A 56 -0.53 5.34 9.12
N TYR A 57 -0.77 6.64 8.90
CA TYR A 57 -2.09 7.25 8.91
C TYR A 57 -2.72 7.19 7.52
N HIS A 58 -4.03 6.96 7.50
CA HIS A 58 -4.88 7.13 6.33
C HIS A 58 -6.10 7.98 6.67
N GLY A 59 -6.56 8.79 5.72
CA GLY A 59 -7.73 9.63 5.92
C GLY A 59 -8.16 10.41 4.68
N PRO A 60 -9.19 11.26 4.81
CA PRO A 60 -9.72 12.05 3.69
C PRO A 60 -8.64 12.93 3.03
N GLY A 61 -8.64 12.97 1.70
CA GLY A 61 -7.65 13.70 0.91
C GLY A 61 -6.37 12.90 0.62
N GLN A 62 -6.19 11.73 1.24
CA GLN A 62 -5.09 10.82 0.90
C GLN A 62 -5.58 9.73 -0.05
N ARG A 63 -5.09 9.73 -1.29
CA ARG A 63 -5.37 8.66 -2.26
C ARG A 63 -4.61 7.39 -1.87
N VAL A 64 -5.34 6.31 -1.58
CA VAL A 64 -4.79 4.98 -1.29
C VAL A 64 -4.94 4.08 -2.50
N GLY A 65 -3.85 3.41 -2.87
CA GLY A 65 -3.79 2.42 -3.95
C GLY A 65 -3.54 1.01 -3.42
N TYR A 66 -4.49 0.10 -3.63
CA TYR A 66 -4.28 -1.34 -3.40
C TYR A 66 -4.03 -2.05 -4.72
N VAL A 67 -2.77 -2.42 -4.96
CA VAL A 67 -2.31 -3.02 -6.21
C VAL A 67 -2.22 -4.54 -6.03
N MET A 68 -3.25 -5.26 -6.50
CA MET A 68 -3.37 -6.72 -6.39
C MET A 68 -2.93 -7.37 -7.70
N LEU A 69 -1.65 -7.73 -7.77
CA LEU A 69 -1.01 -8.40 -8.91
C LEU A 69 -0.51 -9.79 -8.53
N ASP A 70 -0.37 -10.67 -9.51
CA ASP A 70 0.28 -11.97 -9.34
C ASP A 70 1.77 -11.87 -9.65
N LEU A 71 2.59 -11.72 -8.61
CA LEU A 71 4.04 -11.57 -8.78
C LEU A 71 4.70 -12.79 -9.41
N LYS A 72 4.13 -14.00 -9.30
CA LYS A 72 4.69 -15.19 -9.95
C LYS A 72 4.69 -15.06 -11.48
N ARG A 73 3.72 -14.33 -12.04
CA ARG A 73 3.65 -14.01 -13.46
C ARG A 73 4.57 -12.86 -13.86
N ARG A 74 5.19 -12.20 -12.89
CA ARG A 74 5.96 -10.96 -13.04
C ARG A 74 7.40 -11.10 -12.53
N GLY A 75 7.93 -12.32 -12.55
CA GLY A 75 9.31 -12.62 -12.16
C GLY A 75 9.54 -12.87 -10.67
N GLU A 76 8.47 -12.86 -9.86
CA GLU A 76 8.48 -13.16 -8.41
C GLU A 76 9.45 -12.28 -7.58
N ASP A 77 9.72 -11.07 -8.06
CA ASP A 77 10.63 -10.13 -7.39
C ASP A 77 9.85 -8.99 -6.72
N VAL A 78 9.78 -9.06 -5.38
CA VAL A 78 9.12 -8.04 -4.56
C VAL A 78 9.85 -6.69 -4.61
N ARG A 79 11.18 -6.67 -4.72
CA ARG A 79 11.95 -5.42 -4.80
C ARG A 79 11.69 -4.73 -6.12
N ALA A 80 11.72 -5.47 -7.22
CA ALA A 80 11.36 -4.94 -8.54
C ALA A 80 9.92 -4.39 -8.53
N PHE A 81 8.98 -5.13 -7.93
CA PHE A 81 7.60 -4.66 -7.79
C PHE A 81 7.47 -3.35 -7.01
N VAL A 82 8.17 -3.21 -5.88
CA VAL A 82 8.20 -1.95 -5.12
C VAL A 82 8.82 -0.82 -5.93
N CYS A 83 9.94 -1.10 -6.62
CA CYS A 83 10.57 -0.13 -7.53
C CYS A 83 9.61 0.34 -8.64
N ASP A 84 8.83 -0.57 -9.22
CA ASP A 84 7.83 -0.24 -10.23
C ASP A 84 6.70 0.64 -9.67
N LEU A 85 6.24 0.36 -8.44
CA LEU A 85 5.25 1.19 -7.75
C LEU A 85 5.79 2.60 -7.47
N GLU A 86 7.01 2.73 -6.98
CA GLU A 86 7.63 4.03 -6.74
C GLU A 86 7.78 4.82 -8.05
N ASN A 87 8.24 4.17 -9.12
CA ASN A 87 8.34 4.79 -10.43
C ASN A 87 6.96 5.21 -10.96
N TRP A 88 5.92 4.40 -10.76
CA TRP A 88 4.55 4.76 -11.12
C TRP A 88 4.10 6.05 -10.41
N ILE A 89 4.35 6.18 -9.10
CA ILE A 89 4.01 7.38 -8.34
C ILE A 89 4.84 8.59 -8.81
N ILE A 90 6.15 8.44 -9.01
CA ILE A 90 7.04 9.51 -9.51
C ILE A 90 6.55 10.02 -10.86
N GLN A 91 6.22 9.13 -11.80
CA GLN A 91 5.70 9.50 -13.11
C GLN A 91 4.32 10.16 -13.02
N ALA A 92 3.46 9.72 -12.10
CA ALA A 92 2.17 10.36 -11.87
C ALA A 92 2.36 11.80 -11.35
N LEU A 93 3.26 12.03 -10.41
CA LEU A 93 3.61 13.36 -9.88
C LEU A 93 4.20 14.28 -10.96
N ALA A 94 5.04 13.75 -11.84
CA ALA A 94 5.64 14.51 -12.94
C ALA A 94 4.58 15.12 -13.88
N ARG A 95 3.42 14.46 -14.06
CA ARG A 95 2.30 15.02 -14.84
C ARG A 95 1.68 16.28 -14.22
N PHE A 96 1.94 16.53 -12.95
CA PHE A 96 1.55 17.73 -12.22
C PHE A 96 2.73 18.69 -11.99
N ASN A 97 3.85 18.49 -12.70
CA ASN A 97 5.10 19.24 -12.52
C ASN A 97 5.70 19.13 -11.11
N VAL A 98 5.42 18.02 -10.42
CA VAL A 98 6.02 17.71 -9.11
C VAL A 98 7.12 16.67 -9.31
N THR A 99 8.35 17.03 -8.92
CA THR A 99 9.49 16.10 -8.96
C THR A 99 9.45 15.17 -7.75
N GLY A 100 9.26 13.87 -7.99
CA GLY A 100 9.45 12.82 -7.00
C GLY A 100 10.80 12.13 -7.15
N GLU A 101 11.32 11.57 -6.05
CA GLU A 101 12.57 10.82 -6.03
C GLU A 101 12.41 9.52 -5.22
N ARG A 102 13.20 8.51 -5.56
CA ARG A 102 13.45 7.37 -4.69
C ARG A 102 14.64 7.72 -3.79
N ARG A 103 14.55 7.39 -2.52
CA ARG A 103 15.68 7.48 -1.58
C ARG A 103 16.11 6.08 -1.21
N ASP A 104 17.41 5.86 -1.17
CA ASP A 104 17.96 4.62 -0.64
C ASP A 104 17.56 4.48 0.84
N GLY A 105 17.13 3.29 1.21
CA GLY A 105 16.74 2.91 2.57
C GLY A 105 17.53 1.72 3.08
#